data_AF-A0A3N5SBU4-F1
#
_entry.id   AF-A0A3N5SBU4-F1
#
_cell.length_a   1.000
_cell.length_b   1.000
_cell.length_c   1.000
_cell.angle_alpha   90.00
_cell.angle_beta   90.00
_cell.angle_gamma   90.00
#
_symmetry.space_group_name_H-M   'P 1'
#
loop_
_entity.id
_entity.type
_entity.pdbx_description
1 polymer ?
#
loop_
_entity_poly.entity_id
_entity_poly.type
_entity_poly.pdbx_seq_one_letter_code
_entity_poly.pdbx_strand_id
1 'polypeptide(L)' 'MAKTYDRAHEKALKVLESLDEEDFQKQVEYPNWDPALSGQVDIERLFHYIRYHFELHAEQIRQAVGSSERVGGL' A
#
# COMPACT_ATOMS: atom_id res chain seq x y z
N MET A 1 6.48 2.53 -15.85
CA MET A 1 6.04 2.69 -14.45
C MET A 1 4.77 1.89 -14.16
N ALA A 2 3.64 2.16 -14.82
CA ALA A 2 2.41 1.36 -14.66
C ALA A 2 2.64 -0.15 -14.80
N LYS A 3 3.27 -0.60 -15.89
CA LYS A 3 3.56 -2.04 -16.12
C LYS A 3 4.40 -2.73 -15.04
N THR A 4 5.29 -1.99 -14.35
CA THR A 4 6.11 -2.55 -13.26
C THR A 4 5.27 -2.69 -12.00
N TYR A 5 4.45 -1.68 -11.72
CA TYR A 5 3.47 -1.70 -10.64
C TYR A 5 2.47 -2.86 -10.83
N ASP A 6 1.86 -2.96 -12.02
CA ASP A 6 0.85 -3.99 -12.32
C ASP A 6 1.42 -5.39 -12.08
N ARG A 7 2.67 -5.63 -12.53
CA ARG A 7 3.36 -6.91 -12.32
C ARG A 7 3.66 -7.18 -10.84
N ALA A 8 4.07 -6.18 -10.08
CA ALA A 8 4.34 -6.33 -8.66
C ALA A 8 3.05 -6.61 -7.88
N HIS A 9 1.97 -5.90 -8.23
CA HIS A 9 0.65 -6.07 -7.66
C HIS A 9 0.09 -7.46 -7.96
N GLU A 10 0.13 -7.92 -9.21
CA GLU A 10 -0.31 -9.27 -9.59
C GLU A 10 0.43 -10.36 -8.81
N LYS A 11 1.75 -10.21 -8.63
CA LYS A 11 2.55 -11.14 -7.81
C LYS A 11 2.12 -11.15 -6.34
N ALA A 12 1.86 -9.97 -5.77
CA ALA A 12 1.41 -9.87 -4.39
C ALA A 12 0.05 -10.55 -4.18
N LEU A 13 -0.90 -10.34 -5.11
CA LEU A 13 -2.20 -11.01 -5.07
C LEU A 13 -2.08 -12.54 -5.15
N LYS A 14 -1.25 -13.06 -6.05
CA LYS A 14 -1.02 -14.53 -6.15
C LYS A 14 -0.44 -15.13 -4.87
N VAL A 15 0.40 -14.40 -4.15
CA VAL A 15 0.91 -14.86 -2.86
C VAL A 15 -0.22 -14.89 -1.83
N LEU A 16 -1.02 -13.84 -1.76
CA LEU A 16 -2.16 -13.76 -0.83
C LEU A 16 -3.20 -14.86 -1.07
N GLU A 17 -3.47 -15.18 -2.34
CA GLU A 17 -4.36 -16.29 -2.73
C GLU A 17 -3.84 -17.67 -2.29
N SER A 18 -2.54 -17.78 -2.00
CA SER A 18 -1.91 -19.03 -1.54
C SER A 18 -1.79 -19.15 -0.02
N LEU A 19 -2.21 -18.13 0.74
CA LEU A 19 -2.13 -18.13 2.20
C LEU A 19 -3.38 -18.75 2.83
N ASP A 20 -3.17 -19.56 3.86
CA ASP A 20 -4.21 -20.03 4.75
C ASP A 20 -4.46 -19.02 5.88
N GLU A 21 -5.59 -19.12 6.59
CA GLU A 21 -5.95 -18.19 7.68
C GLU A 21 -4.87 -18.10 8.78
N GLU A 22 -4.21 -19.22 9.07
CA GLU A 22 -3.12 -19.30 10.05
C GLU A 22 -1.87 -18.53 9.62
N ASP A 23 -1.64 -18.38 8.31
CA ASP A 23 -0.48 -17.66 7.78
C ASP A 23 -0.56 -16.17 8.09
N PHE A 24 -1.76 -15.61 8.19
CA PHE A 24 -1.95 -14.18 8.49
C PHE A 24 -1.38 -13.78 9.86
N GLN A 25 -1.27 -14.73 10.80
CA GLN A 25 -0.70 -14.51 12.14
C GLN A 25 0.83 -14.65 12.19
N LYS A 26 1.48 -15.07 11.09
CA LYS A 26 2.93 -15.18 11.03
C LYS A 26 3.56 -13.80 11.10
N GLN A 27 4.61 -13.67 11.91
CA GLN A 27 5.35 -12.42 12.07
C GLN A 27 6.52 -12.34 11.11
N VAL A 28 6.77 -11.12 10.65
CA VAL A 28 7.98 -10.77 9.90
C VAL A 28 8.59 -9.50 10.49
N GLU A 29 9.92 -9.43 10.44
CA GLU A 29 10.63 -8.20 10.77
C GLU A 29 10.51 -7.24 9.60
N TYR A 30 9.73 -6.18 9.78
CA TYR A 30 9.61 -5.14 8.78
C TYR A 30 10.76 -4.14 8.93
N PRO A 31 11.46 -3.78 7.83
CA PRO A 31 12.51 -2.78 7.88
C PRO A 31 12.02 -1.44 8.45
N ASN A 32 12.91 -0.64 9.02
CA ASN A 32 12.59 0.68 9.57
C ASN A 32 12.29 1.76 8.50
N TRP A 33 11.55 1.40 7.45
CA TRP A 33 11.14 2.29 6.36
C TRP A 33 9.92 3.12 6.72
N ASP A 34 9.00 2.56 7.51
CA ASP A 34 7.82 3.27 8.00
C ASP A 34 7.67 3.04 9.51
N PRO A 35 7.59 4.11 10.32
CA PRO A 35 7.37 4.00 11.77
C PRO A 35 6.14 3.17 12.17
N ALA A 36 5.05 3.22 11.38
CA ALA A 36 3.80 2.50 11.64
C ALA A 36 3.92 0.97 11.52
N LEU A 37 4.98 0.50 10.88
CA LEU A 37 5.30 -0.92 10.69
C LEU A 37 6.64 -1.33 11.32
N SER A 38 7.33 -0.45 12.04
CA SER A 38 8.65 -0.78 12.59
C SER A 38 8.62 -1.96 13.57
N GLY A 39 9.56 -2.90 13.41
CA GLY A 39 9.69 -4.09 14.25
C GLY A 39 8.96 -5.33 13.72
N GLN A 40 8.46 -6.16 14.63
CA GLN A 40 7.71 -7.38 14.29
C GLN A 40 6.26 -7.04 13.97
N VAL A 41 5.81 -7.41 12.78
CA VAL A 41 4.42 -7.23 12.33
C VAL A 41 3.91 -8.53 11.73
N ASP A 42 2.63 -8.82 11.95
CA ASP A 42 1.99 -9.94 11.29
C ASP A 42 1.64 -9.63 9.82
N ILE A 43 1.41 -10.68 9.03
CA ILE A 43 1.07 -10.55 7.60
C ILE A 43 -0.26 -9.80 7.43
N GLU A 44 -1.22 -9.99 8.33
CA GLU A 44 -2.50 -9.27 8.32
C GLU A 44 -2.30 -7.75 8.39
N ARG A 45 -1.47 -7.28 9.31
CA ARG A 45 -1.16 -5.87 9.50
C ARG A 45 -0.40 -5.29 8.31
N LEU A 46 0.53 -6.05 7.74
CA LEU A 46 1.21 -5.64 6.49
C LEU A 46 0.21 -5.44 5.35
N PHE A 47 -0.73 -6.36 5.21
CA PHE A 47 -1.75 -6.27 4.17
C PHE A 47 -2.71 -5.10 4.39
N HIS A 48 -3.19 -4.89 5.62
CA HIS A 48 -4.03 -3.75 5.95
C HIS A 48 -3.33 -2.40 5.74
N TYR A 49 -2.02 -2.33 6.03
CA TYR A 49 -1.25 -1.11 5.81
C TYR A 49 -1.18 -0.72 4.32
N ILE A 50 -1.07 -1.69 3.41
CA ILE A 50 -1.09 -1.43 1.96
C ILE A 50 -2.38 -0.68 1.58
N ARG A 51 -3.54 -1.17 2.04
CA ARG A 51 -4.83 -0.52 1.79
C ARG A 51 -4.84 0.93 2.28
N TYR A 52 -4.42 1.16 3.52
CA TYR A 52 -4.33 2.50 4.11
C TYR A 52 -3.46 3.44 3.24
N HIS A 53 -2.32 2.94 2.76
CA HIS A 53 -1.43 3.71 1.90
C HIS A 53 -2.08 4.11 0.57
N PHE A 54 -2.83 3.20 -0.07
CA PHE A 54 -3.57 3.52 -1.29
C PHE A 54 -4.65 4.57 -1.06
N GLU A 55 -5.40 4.46 0.04
CA GLU A 55 -6.44 5.44 0.39
C GLU A 55 -5.83 6.82 0.63
N LEU A 56 -4.71 6.90 1.35
CA LEU A 56 -3.95 8.13 1.58
C LEU A 56 -3.44 8.74 0.26
N HIS A 57 -2.80 7.94 -0.59
CA HIS A 57 -2.29 8.43 -1.88
C HIS A 57 -3.41 8.85 -2.83
N ALA A 58 -4.54 8.14 -2.84
CA ALA A 58 -5.70 8.53 -3.62
C ALA A 58 -6.24 9.89 -3.17
N GLU A 59 -6.26 10.15 -1.86
CA GLU A 59 -6.64 11.46 -1.32
C GLU A 59 -5.65 12.56 -1.70
N GLN A 60 -4.35 12.32 -1.55
CA GLN A 60 -3.30 13.27 -1.97
C GLN A 60 -3.38 13.59 -3.46
N ILE A 61 -3.65 12.60 -4.31
CA ILE A 61 -3.81 12.79 -5.76
C ILE A 61 -5.07 13.62 -6.04
N ARG A 62 -6.21 13.32 -5.39
CA ARG A 62 -7.44 14.11 -5.53
C ARG A 62 -7.20 15.57 -5.13
N GLN A 63 -6.49 15.80 -4.03
CA GLN A 63 -6.14 17.15 -3.59
C GLN A 63 -5.23 17.86 -4.59
N ALA A 64 -4.20 17.19 -5.12
CA ALA A 64 -3.29 17.77 -6.09
C ALA A 64 -3.99 18.13 -7.40
N VAL A 65 -4.81 17.22 -7.93
CA VAL A 65 -5.56 17.43 -9.18
C VAL A 65 -6.67 18.46 -9.00
N GLY A 66 -7.41 18.42 -7.89
CA GLY A 66 -8.45 19.41 -7.57
C GLY A 66 -7.90 20.80 -7.23
N SER A 67 -6.67 20.88 -6.71
CA SER A 67 -5.98 22.17 -6.50
C SER A 67 -5.41 22.75 -7.79
N SER A 68 -5.23 21.92 -8.83
CA SER A 68 -4.66 22.33 -10.12
C SER A 68 -5.64 23.10 -11.03
N GLU A 69 -6.93 23.20 -10.69
CA GLU A 69 -7.91 24.04 -11.41
C GLU A 69 -7.81 25.54 -11.07
N ARG A 70 -6.87 25.96 -10.21
CA ARG A 70 -6.69 27.37 -9.82
C ARG A 70 -5.29 27.94 -10.07
N VAL A 71 -4.64 27.62 -11.19
CA VAL A 71 -3.58 28.49 -11.76
C VAL A 71 -3.61 28.36 -13.28
N GLY A 72 -4.60 28.99 -13.92
CA GLY A 72 -4.70 28.99 -15.38
C GLY A 72 -5.87 29.80 -15.95
N GLY A 73 -6.42 30.71 -15.16
CA GLY A 73 -7.55 31.55 -15.57
C GLY A 73 -7.28 33.01 -15.25
N LEU A 74 -6.96 33.75 -16.31
CA LEU A 74 -6.90 35.22 -16.47
C LEU A 74 -5.63 35.91 -15.95
#